data_AF-A0A356E972-F1
#
_entry.id   AF-A0A356E972-F1
#
_cell.length_a   1.000
_cell.length_b   1.000
_cell.length_c   1.000
_cell.angle_alpha   90.00
_cell.angle_beta   90.00
_cell.angle_gamma   90.00
#
_symmetry.space_group_name_H-M   'P 1'
#
loop_
_entity.id
_entity.type
_entity.pdbx_description
1 polymer ?
#
loop_
_entity_poly.entity_id
_entity_poly.type
_entity_poly.pdbx_seq_one_letter_code
_entity_poly.pdbx_strand_id
1 'polypeptide(L)'
;DLLDKLQDELRFVLITSKADVKPLAQADVAEGELKGLAVKVIRSAHCKCPRCWHYSDSKDSHSLCSRCVENVDGYGEVRKFA
;
A
#
# COMPACT_ATOMS: atom_id res chain seq x y z
N ASP A 1 3.64 -15.91 -3.79
CA ASP A 1 5.09 -16.24 -3.74
C ASP A 1 6.04 -15.15 -4.23
N LEU A 2 5.88 -14.55 -5.43
CA LEU A 2 6.78 -13.47 -5.88
C LEU A 2 6.37 -12.10 -5.33
N LEU A 3 5.11 -11.70 -5.53
CA LEU A 3 4.60 -10.40 -5.08
C LEU A 3 4.63 -10.26 -3.56
N ASP A 4 4.38 -11.36 -2.83
CA ASP A 4 4.44 -11.37 -1.36
C ASP A 4 5.83 -10.98 -0.82
N LYS A 5 6.92 -11.16 -1.57
CA LYS A 5 8.26 -10.78 -1.10
C LYS A 5 8.38 -9.28 -0.83
N LEU A 6 7.60 -8.45 -1.53
CA LEU A 6 7.62 -7.00 -1.37
C LEU A 6 6.83 -6.53 -0.14
N GLN A 7 5.97 -7.38 0.46
CA GLN A 7 5.19 -7.05 1.65
C GLN A 7 4.49 -5.67 1.50
N ASP A 8 4.54 -4.79 2.51
CA ASP A 8 3.94 -3.46 2.43
C ASP A 8 4.58 -2.58 1.33
N GLU A 9 5.81 -2.85 0.91
CA GLU A 9 6.50 -2.05 -0.10
C GLU A 9 5.99 -2.28 -1.53
N LEU A 10 5.13 -3.28 -1.76
CA LEU A 10 4.47 -3.46 -3.06
C LEU A 10 3.71 -2.20 -3.50
N ARG A 11 3.14 -1.46 -2.53
CA ARG A 11 2.46 -0.20 -2.81
C ARG A 11 3.39 0.89 -3.36
N PHE A 12 4.68 0.87 -3.02
CA PHE A 12 5.66 1.81 -3.55
C PHE A 12 6.01 1.47 -5.00
N VAL A 13 6.16 0.18 -5.31
CA VAL A 13 6.40 -0.30 -6.68
C VAL A 13 5.21 0.04 -7.60
N LEU A 14 3.98 -0.14 -7.11
CA LEU A 14 2.76 0.12 -7.87
C LEU A 14 2.30 1.60 -7.80
N ILE A 15 3.00 2.44 -7.04
CA ILE A 15 2.64 3.85 -6.83
C ILE A 15 1.17 3.99 -6.33
N THR A 16 0.78 3.14 -5.39
CA THR A 16 -0.54 3.14 -4.76
C THR A 16 -0.48 3.47 -3.28
N SER A 17 -1.64 3.79 -2.68
CA SER A 17 -1.71 4.01 -1.23
C SER A 17 -1.55 2.71 -0.44
N LYS A 18 -2.04 1.59 -0.97
CA LYS A 18 -1.97 0.26 -0.39
C LYS A 18 -2.00 -0.78 -1.52
N ALA A 19 -1.36 -1.92 -1.32
CA ALA A 19 -1.47 -3.08 -2.18
C ALA A 19 -1.53 -4.33 -1.30
N ASP A 20 -2.55 -5.17 -1.51
CA ASP A 20 -2.73 -6.43 -0.80
C ASP A 20 -2.65 -7.58 -1.81
N VAL A 21 -1.83 -8.59 -1.54
CA VAL A 21 -1.76 -9.82 -2.34
C VAL A 21 -2.68 -10.86 -1.71
N LYS A 22 -3.52 -11.50 -2.53
CA LYS A 22 -4.47 -12.53 -2.09
C LYS A 22 -4.41 -13.75 -3.01
N PRO A 23 -4.82 -14.95 -2.54
CA PRO A 23 -4.92 -16.13 -3.39
C PRO A 23 -5.89 -15.88 -4.56
N LEU A 24 -5.54 -16.34 -5.76
CA LEU A 24 -6.36 -16.17 -6.96
C LEU A 24 -7.77 -16.77 -6.81
N ALA A 25 -7.92 -17.85 -6.04
CA ALA A 25 -9.21 -18.47 -5.74
C ALA A 25 -10.19 -17.55 -4.98
N GLN A 26 -9.71 -16.44 -4.39
CA GLN A 26 -10.54 -15.43 -3.73
C GLN A 26 -10.84 -14.21 -4.62
N ALA A 27 -10.40 -14.22 -5.88
CA ALA A 27 -10.64 -13.11 -6.78
C ALA A 27 -12.14 -12.97 -7.08
N ASP A 28 -12.65 -11.75 -6.97
CA ASP A 28 -14.02 -11.36 -7.33
C ASP A 28 -14.06 -10.56 -8.65
N VAL A 29 -12.96 -10.59 -9.39
CA VAL A 29 -12.79 -10.03 -10.73
C VAL A 29 -12.15 -11.07 -11.63
N ALA A 30 -12.38 -10.97 -12.94
CA ALA A 30 -11.77 -11.87 -13.91
C ALA A 30 -10.24 -11.71 -13.94
N GLU A 31 -9.55 -12.79 -14.32
CA GLU A 31 -8.13 -12.72 -14.67
C GLU A 31 -7.91 -11.72 -15.81
N GLY A 32 -6.77 -11.04 -15.77
CA GLY A 32 -6.34 -10.15 -16.84
C GLY A 32 -5.69 -10.91 -17.99
N GLU A 33 -4.96 -10.17 -18.83
CA GLU A 33 -4.19 -10.73 -19.95
C GLU A 33 -3.08 -11.69 -19.48
N LEU A 34 -2.58 -11.50 -18.26
CA LEU A 34 -1.61 -12.40 -17.63
C LEU A 34 -2.34 -13.52 -16.89
N LYS A 35 -2.21 -14.74 -17.38
CA LYS A 35 -2.73 -15.94 -16.72
C LYS A 35 -2.18 -16.07 -15.31
N GLY A 36 -3.06 -16.43 -14.38
CA GLY A 36 -2.75 -16.57 -12.96
C GLY A 36 -2.74 -15.26 -12.18
N LEU A 37 -3.17 -14.14 -12.79
CA LEU A 37 -3.21 -12.83 -12.13
C LEU A 37 -4.56 -12.13 -12.37
N ALA A 38 -5.20 -11.76 -11.26
CA ALA A 38 -6.35 -10.87 -11.24
C ALA A 38 -5.97 -9.60 -10.48
N VAL A 39 -6.34 -8.43 -11.02
CA VAL A 39 -6.04 -7.12 -10.41
C VAL A 39 -7.34 -6.36 -10.20
N LYS A 40 -7.64 -6.05 -8.95
CA LYS A 40 -8.75 -5.18 -8.57
C LYS A 40 -8.22 -3.84 -8.07
N VAL A 41 -8.72 -2.75 -8.65
CA VAL A 41 -8.39 -1.39 -8.24
C VAL A 41 -9.61 -0.75 -7.60
N ILE A 42 -9.44 -0.22 -6.39
CA ILE A 42 -10.47 0.53 -5.68
C ILE A 42 -9.91 1.85 -5.15
N ARG A 43 -10.79 2.85 -5.05
CA ARG A 43 -10.44 4.10 -4.37
C ARG A 43 -10.32 3.83 -2.87
N SER A 44 -9.27 4.36 -2.23
CA SER A 44 -9.12 4.29 -0.78
C SER A 44 -10.26 5.06 -0.08
N ALA A 45 -10.84 4.45 0.96
CA ALA A 45 -11.83 5.08 1.82
C ALA A 45 -11.20 5.91 2.95
N HIS A 46 -9.87 5.92 3.04
CA HIS A 46 -9.14 6.57 4.13
C HIS A 46 -8.84 8.06 3.85
N CYS A 47 -8.01 8.69 4.68
CA CYS A 47 -7.66 10.10 4.54
C CYS A 47 -6.29 10.27 3.87
N LYS A 48 -6.16 11.28 3.00
CA LYS A 48 -4.87 11.66 2.40
C LYS A 48 -3.95 12.28 3.45
N CYS A 49 -2.73 11.75 3.59
CA CYS A 49 -1.65 12.39 4.34
C CYS A 49 -1.05 13.56 3.52
N PRO A 50 -0.94 14.78 4.07
CA PRO A 50 -0.45 15.94 3.31
C PRO A 50 1.06 15.86 2.99
N ARG A 51 1.84 15.08 3.75
CA ARG A 51 3.29 14.94 3.55
C ARG A 51 3.66 13.93 2.46
N CYS A 52 3.15 12.71 2.54
CA CYS A 52 3.50 11.64 1.59
C CYS A 52 2.44 11.39 0.51
N TRP A 53 1.29 12.06 0.60
CA TRP A 53 0.14 11.92 -0.31
C TRP A 53 -0.51 10.54 -0.39
N HIS A 54 -0.03 9.55 0.35
CA HIS A 54 -0.74 8.28 0.52
C HIS A 54 -1.98 8.46 1.39
N TYR A 55 -3.00 7.67 1.10
CA TYR A 55 -4.19 7.54 1.91
C TYR A 55 -3.96 6.50 3.01
N SER A 56 -4.19 6.87 4.28
CA SER A 56 -4.00 6.00 5.45
C SER A 56 -5.16 6.15 6.43
N ASP A 57 -5.47 5.05 7.11
CA ASP A 57 -6.40 4.96 8.23
C ASP A 57 -5.85 5.60 9.52
N SER A 58 -4.54 5.82 9.59
CA SER A 58 -3.87 6.51 10.68
C SER A 58 -3.80 8.03 10.45
N LYS A 59 -4.02 8.79 11.53
CA LYS A 59 -3.96 10.25 11.52
C LYS A 59 -3.59 10.77 12.92
N ASP A 60 -2.52 11.56 13.00
CA ASP A 60 -2.15 12.29 14.23
C ASP A 60 -2.84 13.67 14.33
N SER A 61 -2.46 14.48 15.33
CA SER A 61 -2.97 15.84 15.50
C SER A 61 -2.63 16.78 14.34
N HIS A 62 -1.56 16.52 13.60
CA HIS A 62 -1.11 17.32 12.45
C HIS A 62 -1.60 16.76 11.11
N SER A 63 -2.52 15.80 11.14
CA SER A 63 -3.03 15.12 9.94
C SER A 63 -1.99 14.28 9.17
N LEU A 64 -0.90 13.89 9.82
CA LEU A 64 0.10 12.97 9.29
C LEU A 64 -0.29 11.52 9.57
N CYS A 65 0.03 10.62 8.64
CA CYS A 65 -0.07 9.18 8.87
C CYS A 65 1.09 8.69 9.76
N SER A 66 0.93 7.53 10.40
CA SER A 66 1.92 6.92 11.30
C SER A 66 3.30 6.80 10.68
N ARG A 67 3.40 6.38 9.40
CA ARG A 67 4.66 6.36 8.64
C ARG A 67 5.33 7.73 8.58
N CYS A 68 4.56 8.80 8.36
CA CYS A 68 5.11 10.15 8.29
C CYS A 68 5.53 10.66 9.66
N VAL A 69 4.81 10.30 10.73
CA VAL A 69 5.22 10.61 12.11
C VAL A 69 6.55 9.92 12.43
N GLU A 70 6.68 8.61 12.16
CA GLU A 70 7.93 7.88 12.38
C GLU A 70 9.10 8.46 11.58
N ASN A 71 8.84 8.91 10.36
CA ASN A 71 9.84 9.54 9.49
C ASN A 71 10.21 10.98 9.84
N VAL A 72 9.44 11.67 10.68
CA VAL A 72 9.71 13.06 11.07
C VAL A 72 10.23 13.13 12.50
N ASP A 73 9.56 12.44 13.42
CA ASP A 73 9.80 12.50 14.86
C ASP A 73 10.45 11.22 15.42
N GLY A 74 10.39 10.11 14.68
CA GLY A 74 10.92 8.80 15.09
C GLY A 74 12.30 8.50 14.51
N TYR A 75 12.61 7.21 14.36
CA TYR A 75 13.90 6.73 13.84
C TYR A 75 13.91 6.59 12.31
N GLY A 76 12.79 6.91 11.65
CA GLY A 76 12.60 6.66 10.24
C GLY A 76 12.18 5.22 9.94
N GLU A 77 11.47 5.06 8.83
CA GLU A 77 11.08 3.74 8.35
C GLU A 77 12.27 2.98 7.77
N VAL A 78 12.27 1.66 7.94
CA VAL A 78 13.23 0.78 7.28
C VAL A 78 12.63 0.29 5.96
N ARG A 79 13.32 0.56 4.86
CA ARG A 79 12.94 0.09 3.51
C ARG A 79 13.92 -0.97 3.04
N LYS A 80 13.42 -2.06 2.45
CA LYS A 80 14.20 -3.23 2.04
C LYS A 80 14.34 -3.36 0.52
N PHE A 81 13.37 -2.87 -0.24
CA PHE A 81 13.28 -3.07 -1.68
C PHE A 81 13.03 -1.77 -2.42
N ALA A 82 11.91 -1.11 -2.12
CA ALA A 82 11.37 -0.02 -2.92
C ALA A 82 11.02 1.18 -2.07
#